data_AF-A0A0B8P660-F1
#
_entry.id   AF-A0A0B8P660-F1
#
_cell.length_a   1.000
_cell.length_b   1.000
_cell.length_c   1.000
_cell.angle_alpha   90.00
_cell.angle_beta   90.00
_cell.angle_gamma   90.00
#
_symmetry.space_group_name_H-M   'P 1'
#
loop_
_entity.id
_entity.type
_entity.pdbx_description
1 polymer ?
#
loop_
_entity_poly.entity_id
_entity_poly.type
_entity_poly.pdbx_seq_one_letter_code
_entity_poly.pdbx_strand_id
1 'polypeptide(L)' 'MPLDYKEWQQQQDTQMLNQALTEAQHNQKRAAQLLGLSYHQFRGMLRKYKMV' A
#
# COMPACT_ATOMS: atom_id res chain seq x y z
N MET A 1 14.70 -20.61 11.90
CA MET A 1 13.56 -20.96 11.03
C MET A 1 13.44 -19.87 9.97
N PRO A 2 13.16 -20.19 8.69
CA PRO A 2 13.03 -19.20 7.63
C PRO A 2 11.73 -18.39 7.77
N LEU A 3 11.79 -17.11 7.40
CA LEU A 3 10.64 -16.21 7.31
C LEU A 3 9.76 -16.61 6.14
N ASP A 4 8.43 -16.59 6.31
CA ASP A 4 7.52 -16.65 5.16
C ASP A 4 7.59 -15.31 4.41
N TYR A 5 8.27 -15.34 3.26
CA TYR A 5 8.46 -14.16 2.42
C TYR A 5 7.14 -13.52 1.97
N LYS A 6 6.10 -14.33 1.69
CA LYS A 6 4.83 -13.80 1.19
C LYS A 6 4.10 -13.05 2.29
N GLU A 7 4.11 -13.60 3.50
CA GLU A 7 3.51 -12.95 4.66
C GLU A 7 4.25 -11.65 4.99
N TRP A 8 5.58 -11.68 5.03
CA TRP A 8 6.39 -10.49 5.28
C TRP A 8 6.14 -9.39 4.24
N GLN A 9 6.14 -9.74 2.95
CA GLN A 9 5.87 -8.77 1.88
C GLN A 9 4.48 -8.14 2.02
N GLN A 10 3.46 -8.94 2.35
CA GLN A 10 2.11 -8.44 2.55
C GLN A 10 2.04 -7.46 3.73
N GLN A 11 2.74 -7.74 4.83
CA GLN A 11 2.79 -6.85 5.99
C GLN A 11 3.48 -5.52 5.63
N GLN A 12 4.61 -5.56 4.92
CA GLN A 12 5.31 -4.35 4.50
C GLN A 12 4.46 -3.50 3.56
N ASP A 13 3.83 -4.12 2.55
CA ASP A 13 2.99 -3.40 1.59
C ASP A 13 1.79 -2.74 2.28
N THR A 14 1.09 -3.46 3.15
CA THR A 14 -0.08 -2.91 3.87
C THR A 14 0.31 -1.78 4.82
N GLN A 15 1.47 -1.87 5.47
CA GLN A 15 2.00 -0.79 6.31
C GLN A 15 2.27 0.48 5.48
N MET A 16 2.99 0.36 4.35
CA MET A 16 3.29 1.50 3.48
C MET A 16 2.03 2.14 2.89
N LEU A 17 1.07 1.33 2.45
CA LEU A 17 -0.21 1.82 1.91
C LEU A 17 -1.00 2.58 2.96
N ASN A 18 -1.09 2.07 4.19
CA ASN A 18 -1.79 2.75 5.28
C ASN A 18 -1.12 4.07 5.64
N GLN A 19 0.21 4.07 5.78
CA GLN A 19 0.96 5.28 6.09
C GLN A 19 0.76 6.35 5.02
N ALA A 20 0.88 5.98 3.74
CA ALA A 20 0.65 6.90 2.63
C ALA A 20 -0.78 7.44 2.60
N LEU A 21 -1.79 6.61 2.91
CA LEU A 21 -3.17 7.05 3.06
C LEU A 21 -3.31 8.06 4.21
N THR A 22 -2.77 7.77 5.38
CA THR A 22 -2.83 8.66 6.54
C THR A 22 -2.18 10.02 6.23
N GLU A 23 -0.95 10.02 5.70
CA GLU A 23 -0.22 11.24 5.33
C GLU A 23 -0.92 12.04 4.23
N ALA A 24 -1.59 11.35 3.31
CA ALA A 24 -2.38 11.96 2.25
C ALA A 24 -3.80 12.36 2.68
N GLN A 25 -4.16 12.23 3.96
CA GLN A 25 -5.53 12.45 4.46
C GLN A 25 -6.58 11.65 3.69
N HIS A 26 -6.27 10.37 3.44
CA HIS A 26 -7.05 9.40 2.65
C HIS A 26 -7.27 9.77 1.18
N ASN A 27 -6.57 10.80 0.65
CA ASN A 27 -6.57 11.08 -0.78
C ASN A 27 -5.68 10.07 -1.52
N GLN A 28 -6.30 9.07 -2.15
CA GLN A 28 -5.58 8.00 -2.85
C GLN A 28 -4.66 8.48 -3.97
N LYS A 29 -4.98 9.58 -4.67
CA LYS A 29 -4.10 10.13 -5.71
C LYS A 29 -2.82 10.70 -5.10
N ARG A 30 -2.95 11.41 -3.99
CA ARG A 30 -1.80 11.95 -3.24
C ARG A 30 -1.00 10.81 -2.56
N ALA A 31 -1.67 9.81 -2.00
CA ALA A 31 -1.00 8.64 -1.43
C ALA A 31 -0.18 7.87 -2.47
N ALA A 32 -0.71 7.72 -3.69
CA ALA A 32 0.03 7.13 -4.80
C ALA A 32 1.30 7.95 -5.14
N GLN A 33 1.19 9.28 -5.17
CA GLN A 33 2.34 10.17 -5.38
C GLN A 33 3.40 10.04 -4.27
N LEU A 34 2.98 9.94 -3.00
CA LEU A 34 3.89 9.75 -1.86
C LEU A 34 4.72 8.47 -1.98
N LEU A 35 4.15 7.40 -2.54
CA LEU A 35 4.83 6.13 -2.79
C LEU A 35 5.53 6.05 -4.16
N GLY A 36 5.52 7.11 -4.97
CA GLY A 36 6.08 7.10 -6.33
C GLY A 36 5.33 6.18 -7.30
N LEU A 37 4.06 5.90 -7.03
CA LEU A 37 3.20 5.03 -7.83
C LEU A 37 2.22 5.84 -8.69
N SER A 38 1.82 5.27 -9.82
CA SER A 38 0.61 5.74 -10.49
C SER A 38 -0.63 5.44 -9.63
N TYR A 39 -1.66 6.26 -9.77
CA TYR A 39 -2.94 6.02 -9.11
C TYR A 39 -3.51 4.61 -9.40
N HIS A 40 -3.34 4.10 -10.63
CA HIS A 40 -3.80 2.77 -11.01
C HIS A 40 -3.05 1.64 -10.29
N GLN A 41 -1.72 1.75 -10.17
CA GLN A 41 -0.91 0.77 -9.41
C GLN A 41 -1.30 0.77 -7.94
N PHE A 42 -1.40 1.96 -7.33
CA PHE A 42 -1.79 2.12 -5.94
C PHE A 42 -3.16 1.50 -5.66
N ARG A 43 -4.17 1.82 -6.49
CA ARG A 43 -5.52 1.22 -6.38
C ARG A 43 -5.49 -0.30 -6.56
N GLY A 44 -4.64 -0.81 -7.46
CA GLY A 44 -4.43 -2.25 -7.64
C GLY A 44 -3.92 -2.91 -6.36
N MET A 45 -2.97 -2.29 -5.67
CA MET A 45 -2.45 -2.78 -4.39
C MET A 45 -3.51 -2.75 -3.28
N LEU A 46 -4.29 -1.67 -3.17
CA LEU A 46 -5.37 -1.61 -2.19
C LEU A 46 -6.39 -2.74 -2.38
N ARG A 47 -6.76 -3.06 -3.64
CA ARG A 47 -7.65 -4.20 -3.94
C ARG A 47 -6.99 -5.54 -3.62
N LYS A 48 -5.72 -5.73 -3.97
CA LYS A 48 -4.94 -6.94 -3.67
C LYS A 48 -4.96 -7.25 -2.18
N TYR A 49 -4.87 -6.22 -1.34
CA TYR A 49 -4.84 -6.34 0.13
C TYR A 49 -6.18 -6.09 0.82
N LYS A 50 -7.28 -5.99 0.06
CA LYS A 50 -8.65 -5.78 0.59
C LYS A 50 -8.80 -4.54 1.49
N MET A 51 -8.16 -3.44 1.10
CA MET A 51 -8.18 -2.13 1.79
C MET A 51 -9.16 -1.13 1.15
N VAL A 52 -10.07 -1.60 0.29
CA VAL A 52 -11.11 -0.82 -0.40
C VAL A 52 -12.45 -1.53 -0.27
#